data_AF-A0A930I0I2-F1
#
_entry.id   AF-A0A930I0I2-F1
#
_cell.length_a   1.000
_cell.length_b   1.000
_cell.length_c   1.000
_cell.angle_alpha   90.00
_cell.angle_beta   90.00
_cell.angle_gamma   90.00
#
_symmetry.space_group_name_H-M   'P 1'
#
loop_
_entity.id
_entity.type
_entity.pdbx_description
1 polymer ?
#
loop_
_entity_poly.entity_id
_entity_poly.type
_entity_poly.pdbx_seq_one_letter_code
_entity_poly.pdbx_strand_id
1 'polypeptide(L)'
;MMRKINLFFILPVMILLLCSTRSMAQGQDANYKWVGNELSTVIGNSNADMNAVYLYNVGTGKYLNVGSIWGTSISAYNVGMGLKLTKISADTYHIEGVLETDDGHMLGFPHVLAGDEVPDKQSSWDRVFCDRISTNAYVDWTIKETSSGSKTYTLYCKNDATPAIVHGDRYLVVDPTASGSNRLSFIYPTDPTSYGANAQWKFITLQDLKDAFKAQFASSEAPADATFLLT
;
A
#
# COMPACT_ATOMS: atom_id res chain seq x y z
N MET A 1 13.33 5.99 -64.85
CA MET A 1 13.60 7.12 -63.95
C MET A 1 13.54 6.60 -62.51
N MET A 2 14.67 6.18 -61.92
CA MET A 2 14.72 5.62 -60.57
C MET A 2 14.74 6.76 -59.54
N ARG A 3 13.73 6.81 -58.67
CA ARG A 3 13.71 7.71 -57.49
C ARG A 3 14.85 7.29 -56.56
N LYS A 4 15.89 8.11 -56.45
CA LYS A 4 16.91 8.00 -55.39
C LYS A 4 16.22 8.32 -54.06
N ILE A 5 15.92 7.29 -53.28
CA ILE A 5 15.48 7.46 -51.90
C ILE A 5 16.68 8.01 -51.14
N ASN A 6 16.58 9.25 -50.65
CA ASN A 6 17.63 9.91 -49.89
C ASN A 6 17.88 9.14 -48.58
N LEU A 7 18.93 8.31 -48.57
CA LEU A 7 19.39 7.51 -47.42
C LEU A 7 19.65 8.38 -46.17
N PHE A 8 19.87 9.68 -46.35
CA PHE A 8 20.10 10.67 -45.29
C PHE A 8 18.91 10.89 -44.34
N PHE A 9 17.68 10.52 -44.73
CA PHE A 9 16.50 10.62 -43.85
C PHE A 9 16.14 9.31 -43.14
N ILE A 10 16.73 8.19 -43.54
CA ILE A 10 16.42 6.87 -42.96
C ILE A 10 17.19 6.65 -41.66
N LEU A 11 18.43 7.15 -41.58
CA LEU A 11 19.30 6.95 -40.43
C LEU A 11 18.78 7.58 -39.12
N PRO A 12 18.23 8.82 -39.08
CA PRO A 12 17.68 9.40 -37.86
C PRO A 12 16.41 8.69 -37.38
N VAL A 13 15.56 8.25 -38.31
CA VAL A 13 14.31 7.53 -38.02
C VAL A 13 14.61 6.13 -37.46
N MET A 14 15.66 5.46 -37.95
CA MET A 14 16.07 4.15 -37.43
C MET A 14 16.68 4.24 -36.03
N ILE A 15 17.37 5.33 -35.70
CA ILE A 15 17.89 5.59 -34.34
C ILE A 15 16.74 5.83 -33.35
N LEU A 16 15.68 6.55 -33.76
CA LEU A 16 14.46 6.72 -32.95
C LEU A 16 13.70 5.41 -32.71
N LEU A 17 13.75 4.46 -33.65
CA LEU A 17 13.17 3.11 -33.51
C LEU A 17 13.99 2.16 -32.61
N LEU A 18 15.29 2.43 -32.44
CA LEU A 18 16.19 1.66 -31.57
C LEU A 18 16.18 2.17 -30.11
N CYS A 19 15.63 3.35 -29.86
CA CYS A 19 15.27 3.79 -28.53
C CYS A 19 14.02 3.04 -28.10
N SER A 20 14.18 1.81 -27.61
CA SER A 20 13.16 1.18 -26.78
C SER A 20 12.94 2.09 -25.57
N THR A 21 11.95 2.98 -25.64
CA THR A 21 11.49 3.70 -24.46
C THR A 21 10.98 2.62 -23.53
N ARG A 22 11.74 2.30 -22.49
CA ARG A 22 11.19 1.54 -21.37
C ARG A 22 10.02 2.38 -20.89
N SER A 23 8.80 1.98 -21.26
CA SER A 23 7.59 2.59 -20.73
C SER A 23 7.68 2.36 -19.22
N MET A 24 7.95 3.43 -18.48
CA MET A 24 7.92 3.42 -17.03
C MET A 24 6.52 3.81 -16.63
N ALA A 25 5.89 3.06 -15.73
CA ALA A 25 4.64 3.52 -15.15
C ALA A 25 4.91 4.73 -14.26
N GLN A 26 4.02 5.71 -14.32
CA GLN A 26 4.13 6.97 -13.56
C GLN A 26 4.31 6.74 -12.05
N GLY A 27 3.86 5.60 -11.51
CA GLY A 27 3.96 5.25 -10.09
C GLY A 27 5.31 4.67 -9.62
N GLN A 28 6.25 4.35 -10.51
CA GLN A 28 7.53 3.71 -10.16
C GLN A 28 8.77 4.52 -10.59
N ASP A 29 9.84 4.41 -9.81
CA ASP A 29 11.15 5.00 -10.12
C ASP A 29 11.98 4.14 -11.08
N ALA A 30 13.18 4.61 -11.44
CA ALA A 30 14.10 3.92 -12.36
C ALA A 30 14.55 2.53 -11.88
N ASN A 31 14.38 2.21 -10.60
CA ASN A 31 14.71 0.92 -9.98
C ASN A 31 13.46 0.05 -9.75
N TYR A 32 12.33 0.38 -10.38
CA TYR A 32 11.04 -0.30 -10.22
C TYR A 32 10.52 -0.29 -8.78
N LYS A 33 10.93 0.71 -7.98
CA LYS A 33 10.39 0.94 -6.64
C LYS A 33 9.24 1.93 -6.73
N TRP A 34 8.22 1.72 -5.92
CA TRP A 34 7.09 2.65 -5.87
C TRP A 34 7.53 4.03 -5.39
N VAL A 35 7.08 5.07 -6.08
CA VAL A 35 7.25 6.46 -5.66
C VAL A 35 6.32 6.77 -4.49
N GLY A 36 5.08 6.29 -4.54
CA GLY A 36 4.02 6.58 -3.56
C GLY A 36 3.20 7.82 -3.93
N ASN A 37 2.07 8.01 -3.23
CA ASN A 37 1.14 9.11 -3.49
C ASN A 37 1.00 10.06 -2.31
N GLU A 38 0.64 11.30 -2.62
CA GLU A 38 0.18 12.27 -1.64
C GLU A 38 -1.25 11.90 -1.20
N LEU A 39 -1.53 11.90 0.11
CA LEU A 39 -2.86 11.53 0.60
C LEU A 39 -3.98 12.44 0.07
N SER A 40 -3.67 13.72 -0.15
CA SER A 40 -4.58 14.70 -0.73
C SER A 40 -4.96 14.43 -2.19
N THR A 41 -4.10 13.72 -2.94
CA THR A 41 -4.38 13.35 -4.33
C THR A 41 -5.13 12.02 -4.43
N VAL A 42 -5.08 11.21 -3.37
CA VAL A 42 -5.74 9.90 -3.26
C VAL A 42 -7.18 10.07 -2.76
N ILE A 43 -7.39 10.81 -1.68
CA ILE A 43 -8.68 10.85 -0.98
C ILE A 43 -9.65 11.78 -1.71
N GLY A 44 -10.85 11.28 -2.00
CA GLY A 44 -11.91 12.07 -2.64
C GLY A 44 -11.62 12.40 -4.11
N ASN A 45 -10.73 11.63 -4.75
CA ASN A 45 -10.42 11.78 -6.16
C ASN A 45 -11.64 11.39 -7.02
N SER A 46 -11.85 12.06 -8.15
CA SER A 46 -12.94 11.71 -9.07
C SER A 46 -12.69 10.39 -9.81
N ASN A 47 -11.43 9.97 -9.95
CA ASN A 47 -11.07 8.66 -10.47
C ASN A 47 -11.15 7.62 -9.34
N ALA A 48 -12.05 6.64 -9.49
CA ALA A 48 -12.22 5.56 -8.52
C ALA A 48 -10.93 4.73 -8.30
N ASP A 49 -10.12 4.56 -9.34
CA ASP A 49 -8.86 3.81 -9.25
C ASP A 49 -7.80 4.54 -8.40
N MET A 50 -7.92 5.86 -8.24
CA MET A 50 -7.06 6.65 -7.35
C MET A 50 -7.49 6.52 -5.87
N ASN A 51 -8.77 6.26 -5.61
CA ASN A 51 -9.31 6.14 -4.25
C ASN A 51 -9.05 4.77 -3.62
N ALA A 52 -8.87 3.73 -4.44
CA ALA A 52 -8.51 2.39 -3.98
C ALA A 52 -6.99 2.30 -3.82
N VAL A 53 -6.53 2.05 -2.59
CA VAL A 53 -5.10 2.04 -2.26
C VAL A 53 -4.62 0.72 -1.69
N TYR A 54 -3.32 0.50 -1.81
CA TYR A 54 -2.58 -0.64 -1.29
C TYR A 54 -1.43 -0.09 -0.46
N LEU A 55 -1.35 -0.51 0.79
CA LEU A 55 -0.34 -0.01 1.72
C LEU A 55 0.95 -0.82 1.56
N TYR A 56 1.96 -0.23 0.94
CA TYR A 56 3.24 -0.86 0.61
C TYR A 56 4.32 -0.54 1.66
N ASN A 57 4.95 -1.55 2.23
CA ASN A 57 6.05 -1.39 3.18
C ASN A 57 7.38 -1.18 2.45
N VAL A 58 8.09 -0.11 2.79
CA VAL A 58 9.34 0.27 2.12
C VAL A 58 10.46 -0.75 2.38
N GLY A 59 10.59 -1.21 3.63
CA GLY A 59 11.70 -2.09 4.04
C GLY A 59 11.61 -3.49 3.46
N THR A 60 10.41 -4.05 3.40
CA THR A 60 10.20 -5.45 2.98
C THR A 60 9.72 -5.60 1.55
N GLY A 61 9.20 -4.53 0.94
CA GLY A 61 8.57 -4.55 -0.36
C GLY A 61 7.26 -5.35 -0.41
N LYS A 62 6.66 -5.61 0.74
CA LYS A 62 5.37 -6.32 0.89
C LYS A 62 4.25 -5.33 1.15
N TYR A 63 3.02 -5.77 0.93
CA TYR A 63 1.82 -4.99 1.15
C TYR A 63 1.11 -5.43 2.43
N LEU A 64 0.39 -4.49 3.06
CA LEU A 64 -0.59 -4.85 4.07
C LEU A 64 -1.66 -5.74 3.43
N ASN A 65 -1.93 -6.84 4.12
CA ASN A 65 -2.97 -7.78 3.80
C ASN A 65 -3.85 -7.92 5.04
N VAL A 66 -5.14 -7.68 4.87
CA VAL A 66 -6.12 -7.75 5.95
C VAL A 66 -6.52 -9.22 6.12
N GLY A 67 -6.38 -9.77 7.32
CA GLY A 67 -6.71 -11.18 7.53
C GLY A 67 -8.18 -11.49 7.26
N SER A 68 -8.52 -12.77 7.15
CA SER A 68 -9.92 -13.21 6.98
C SER A 68 -10.76 -12.90 8.23
N ILE A 69 -12.07 -12.78 8.03
CA ILE A 69 -13.16 -12.46 8.98
C ILE A 69 -13.15 -13.30 10.28
N TRP A 70 -12.37 -14.39 10.36
CA TRP A 70 -12.38 -15.34 11.46
C TRP A 70 -11.12 -15.31 12.34
N GLY A 71 -10.66 -14.11 12.74
CA GLY A 71 -9.66 -13.98 13.79
C GLY A 71 -8.20 -14.01 13.32
N THR A 72 -7.94 -13.63 12.07
CA THR A 72 -6.57 -13.43 11.60
C THR A 72 -6.23 -11.95 11.61
N SER A 73 -5.27 -11.55 12.46
CA SER A 73 -4.72 -10.19 12.43
C SER A 73 -4.08 -9.89 11.07
N ILE A 74 -3.90 -8.59 10.79
CA ILE A 74 -3.20 -8.15 9.58
C ILE A 74 -1.83 -8.82 9.42
N SER A 75 -1.35 -8.93 8.18
CA SER A 75 0.00 -9.41 7.87
C SER A 75 0.57 -8.72 6.64
N ALA A 76 1.89 -8.68 6.50
CA ALA A 76 2.52 -8.19 5.28
C ALA A 76 2.72 -9.35 4.29
N TYR A 77 2.27 -9.18 3.05
CA TYR A 77 2.28 -10.24 2.02
C TYR A 77 2.70 -9.70 0.64
N ASN A 78 3.05 -10.60 -0.28
CA ASN A 78 3.47 -10.20 -1.64
C ASN A 78 2.32 -9.58 -2.46
N VAL A 79 1.08 -9.94 -2.14
CA VAL A 79 -0.14 -9.40 -2.76
C VAL A 79 -0.88 -8.59 -1.70
N GLY A 80 -1.08 -7.31 -1.98
CA GLY A 80 -1.85 -6.41 -1.12
C GLY A 80 -3.34 -6.59 -1.31
N MET A 81 -4.08 -6.24 -0.28
CA MET A 81 -5.53 -6.05 -0.39
C MET A 81 -5.84 -4.58 -0.58
N GLY A 82 -6.90 -4.31 -1.36
CA GLY A 82 -7.40 -2.96 -1.54
C GLY A 82 -7.91 -2.41 -0.21
N LEU A 83 -7.63 -1.14 0.01
CA LEU A 83 -8.05 -0.35 1.16
C LEU A 83 -8.64 0.96 0.65
N LYS A 84 -9.42 1.60 1.52
CA LYS A 84 -9.93 2.96 1.34
C LYS A 84 -9.49 3.82 2.53
N LEU A 85 -9.24 5.10 2.26
CA LEU A 85 -8.92 6.07 3.30
C LEU A 85 -10.05 7.08 3.42
N THR A 86 -10.51 7.30 4.64
CA THR A 86 -11.46 8.37 4.97
C THR A 86 -10.76 9.36 5.91
N LYS A 87 -10.70 10.63 5.51
CA LYS A 87 -10.09 11.68 6.33
C LYS A 87 -11.06 12.13 7.42
N ILE A 88 -10.60 12.13 8.67
CA ILE A 88 -11.38 12.53 9.85
C ILE A 88 -10.97 13.93 10.32
N SER A 89 -9.66 14.17 10.40
CA SER A 89 -9.08 15.46 10.78
C SER A 89 -7.79 15.72 10.00
N ALA A 90 -6.99 16.73 10.36
CA ALA A 90 -5.79 17.13 9.63
C ALA A 90 -4.88 15.94 9.27
N ASP A 91 -4.53 15.12 10.27
CA ASP A 91 -3.64 13.95 10.14
C ASP A 91 -4.31 12.63 10.58
N THR A 92 -5.60 12.66 10.93
CA THR A 92 -6.35 11.49 11.40
C THR A 92 -7.23 10.92 10.29
N TYR A 93 -7.17 9.60 10.13
CA TYR A 93 -7.83 8.86 9.07
C TYR A 93 -8.42 7.55 9.59
N HIS A 94 -9.52 7.11 8.98
CA HIS A 94 -9.90 5.70 8.99
C HIS A 94 -9.24 4.99 7.81
N ILE A 95 -8.72 3.79 8.08
CA ILE A 95 -8.21 2.89 7.05
C ILE A 95 -9.20 1.74 6.98
N GLU A 96 -9.84 1.60 5.83
CA GLU A 96 -10.99 0.73 5.62
C GLU A 96 -10.62 -0.42 4.68
N GLY A 97 -10.95 -1.64 5.07
CA GLY A 97 -10.98 -2.78 4.15
C GLY A 97 -12.13 -2.66 3.16
N VAL A 98 -12.03 -3.41 2.06
CA VAL A 98 -13.08 -3.46 1.02
C VAL A 98 -14.27 -4.36 1.38
N LEU A 99 -14.16 -5.17 2.43
CA LEU A 99 -15.21 -6.08 2.88
C LEU A 99 -15.80 -5.57 4.20
N GLU A 100 -17.13 -5.52 4.26
CA GLU A 100 -17.87 -5.17 5.46
C GLU A 100 -18.41 -6.42 6.17
N THR A 101 -18.27 -6.43 7.50
CA THR A 101 -18.82 -7.46 8.39
C THR A 101 -19.71 -6.81 9.43
N ASP A 102 -20.43 -7.64 10.21
CA ASP A 102 -21.23 -7.17 11.34
C ASP A 102 -20.38 -6.45 12.41
N ASP A 103 -19.08 -6.78 12.49
CA ASP A 103 -18.12 -6.18 13.43
C ASP A 103 -17.40 -4.95 12.84
N GLY A 104 -17.56 -4.70 11.54
CA GLY A 104 -17.09 -3.51 10.83
C GLY A 104 -16.23 -3.78 9.61
N HIS A 105 -15.50 -2.75 9.21
CA HIS A 105 -14.62 -2.76 8.03
C HIS A 105 -13.35 -1.91 8.24
N MET A 106 -13.14 -1.36 9.43
CA MET A 106 -12.00 -0.49 9.72
C MET A 106 -10.82 -1.28 10.30
N LEU A 107 -9.61 -0.79 10.04
CA LEU A 107 -8.42 -1.27 10.71
C LEU A 107 -8.34 -0.70 12.13
N GLY A 108 -8.15 -1.55 13.13
CA GLY A 108 -8.01 -1.06 14.50
C GLY A 108 -7.54 -2.08 15.51
N PHE A 109 -7.14 -1.57 16.67
CA PHE A 109 -6.88 -2.37 17.86
C PHE A 109 -8.20 -2.59 18.61
N PRO A 110 -8.51 -3.84 19.03
CA PRO A 110 -9.73 -4.08 19.80
C PRO A 110 -9.70 -3.33 21.14
N HIS A 111 -10.86 -2.90 21.61
CA HIS A 111 -11.00 -2.39 22.97
C HIS A 111 -10.72 -3.50 23.98
N VAL A 112 -9.94 -3.18 25.01
CA VAL A 112 -9.76 -4.06 26.18
C VAL A 112 -10.65 -3.50 27.28
N LEU A 113 -11.64 -4.28 27.71
CA LEU A 113 -12.53 -3.88 28.79
C LEU A 113 -11.74 -3.83 30.12
N ALA A 114 -12.05 -2.82 30.94
CA ALA A 114 -11.44 -2.71 32.26
C ALA A 114 -11.71 -3.97 33.09
N GLY A 115 -10.64 -4.61 33.57
CA GLY A 115 -10.72 -5.87 34.33
C GLY A 115 -10.78 -7.14 33.48
N ASP A 116 -10.70 -7.06 32.14
CA ASP A 116 -10.45 -8.24 31.32
C ASP A 116 -8.98 -8.67 31.52
N GLU A 117 -8.78 -9.74 32.29
CA GLU A 117 -7.47 -10.34 32.58
C GLU A 117 -7.33 -11.72 31.93
N VAL A 118 -8.28 -12.14 31.08
CA VAL A 118 -8.32 -13.50 30.50
C VAL A 118 -7.06 -13.73 29.64
N PRO A 119 -6.13 -14.63 30.05
CA PRO A 119 -4.84 -14.79 29.38
C PRO A 119 -4.97 -15.16 27.90
N ASP A 120 -5.96 -15.97 27.54
CA ASP A 120 -6.18 -16.44 26.16
C ASP A 120 -6.52 -15.30 25.19
N LYS A 121 -7.12 -14.20 25.69
CA LYS A 121 -7.50 -13.05 24.86
C LYS A 121 -6.34 -12.06 24.67
N GLN A 122 -5.32 -12.09 25.54
CA GLN A 122 -4.22 -11.13 25.53
C GLN A 122 -3.48 -11.06 24.19
N SER A 123 -3.28 -12.21 23.54
CA SER A 123 -2.63 -12.28 22.22
C SER A 123 -3.42 -11.65 21.08
N SER A 124 -4.70 -11.33 21.30
CA SER A 124 -5.54 -10.59 20.35
C SER A 124 -5.57 -9.10 20.67
N TRP A 125 -5.30 -8.70 21.90
CA TRP A 125 -5.37 -7.28 22.31
C TRP A 125 -4.28 -6.44 21.68
N ASP A 126 -3.09 -7.02 21.50
CA ASP A 126 -1.92 -6.36 20.96
C ASP A 126 -1.81 -6.42 19.43
N ARG A 127 -2.92 -6.73 18.73
CA ARG A 127 -2.94 -6.89 17.27
C ARG A 127 -3.99 -6.04 16.60
N VAL A 128 -3.72 -5.73 15.34
CA VAL A 128 -4.63 -4.99 14.46
C VAL A 128 -5.43 -5.96 13.60
N PHE A 129 -6.72 -5.68 13.47
CA PHE A 129 -7.66 -6.40 12.62
C PHE A 129 -8.42 -5.42 11.72
N CYS A 130 -9.21 -5.91 10.76
CA CYS A 130 -9.88 -5.12 9.72
C CYS A 130 -11.43 -5.22 9.76
N ASP A 131 -11.95 -5.83 10.81
CA ASP A 131 -13.36 -6.07 11.11
C ASP A 131 -13.76 -5.23 12.33
N ARG A 132 -13.44 -3.93 12.30
CA ARG A 132 -13.61 -3.02 13.44
C ARG A 132 -14.50 -1.83 13.13
N ILE A 133 -15.09 -1.29 14.19
CA ILE A 133 -15.82 -0.02 14.24
C ILE A 133 -15.41 0.76 15.50
N SER A 134 -15.67 2.06 15.53
CA SER A 134 -15.26 2.92 16.66
C SER A 134 -15.83 2.51 18.03
N THR A 135 -16.92 1.74 18.06
CA THR A 135 -17.52 1.26 19.31
C THR A 135 -16.84 0.00 19.88
N ASN A 136 -16.10 -0.77 19.07
CA ASN A 136 -15.42 -1.99 19.50
C ASN A 136 -13.89 -1.92 19.42
N ALA A 137 -13.32 -0.82 18.90
CA ALA A 137 -11.90 -0.66 18.71
C ALA A 137 -11.43 0.80 18.64
N TYR A 138 -10.12 0.96 18.80
CA TYR A 138 -9.37 2.15 18.41
C TYR A 138 -9.07 2.06 16.91
N VAL A 139 -9.75 2.88 16.11
CA VAL A 139 -9.71 2.85 14.62
C VAL A 139 -9.16 4.15 14.01
N ASP A 140 -8.84 5.13 14.84
CA ASP A 140 -8.33 6.43 14.40
C ASP A 140 -6.81 6.34 14.18
N TRP A 141 -6.40 6.32 12.92
CA TRP A 141 -4.99 6.28 12.53
C TRP A 141 -4.46 7.67 12.26
N THR A 142 -3.35 8.00 12.89
CA THR A 142 -2.54 9.16 12.53
C THR A 142 -1.55 8.77 11.45
N ILE A 143 -1.54 9.49 10.33
CA ILE A 143 -0.65 9.24 9.19
C ILE A 143 0.24 10.45 8.98
N LYS A 144 1.54 10.29 9.19
CA LYS A 144 2.52 11.39 9.10
C LYS A 144 3.54 11.11 8.02
N GLU A 145 3.78 12.10 7.17
CA GLU A 145 4.83 12.03 6.17
C GLU A 145 6.22 12.06 6.87
N THR A 146 7.13 11.19 6.44
CA THR A 146 8.48 11.05 7.02
C THR A 146 9.35 12.27 6.76
N SER A 147 9.11 12.95 5.64
CA SER A 147 9.70 14.24 5.27
C SER A 147 8.84 14.88 4.18
N SER A 148 8.81 16.21 4.14
CA SER A 148 7.92 16.95 3.22
C SER A 148 8.12 16.52 1.76
N GLY A 149 7.04 16.07 1.12
CA GLY A 149 7.02 15.67 -0.29
C GLY A 149 7.64 14.29 -0.59
N SER A 150 8.03 13.53 0.43
CA SER A 150 8.59 12.18 0.28
C SER A 150 7.57 11.12 -0.14
N LYS A 151 6.27 11.39 0.05
CA LYS A 151 5.17 10.45 -0.20
C LYS A 151 5.35 9.11 0.52
N THR A 152 6.09 9.18 1.64
CA THR A 152 6.48 8.06 2.48
C THR A 152 6.08 8.39 3.90
N TYR A 153 5.40 7.48 4.58
CA TYR A 153 4.65 7.77 5.79
C TYR A 153 4.97 6.80 6.93
N THR A 154 4.83 7.29 8.16
CA THR A 154 4.64 6.48 9.36
C THR A 154 3.18 6.52 9.78
N LEU A 155 2.64 5.39 10.22
CA LEU A 155 1.26 5.26 10.66
C LEU A 155 1.25 4.80 12.11
N TYR A 156 0.41 5.40 12.94
CA TYR A 156 0.14 4.90 14.28
C TYR A 156 -1.33 5.06 14.67
N CYS A 157 -1.80 4.18 15.54
CA CYS A 157 -3.10 4.32 16.18
C CYS A 157 -2.86 4.54 17.68
N LYS A 158 -3.51 5.55 18.26
CA LYS A 158 -3.43 5.77 19.71
C LYS A 158 -4.33 4.75 20.38
N ASN A 159 -3.73 3.93 21.25
CA ASN A 159 -4.46 2.96 22.04
C ASN A 159 -4.40 3.38 23.52
N ASP A 160 -5.56 3.70 24.08
CA ASP A 160 -5.71 4.13 25.47
C ASP A 160 -6.32 3.02 26.36
N ALA A 161 -6.19 1.74 25.96
CA ALA A 161 -6.73 0.60 26.68
C ALA A 161 -6.18 0.49 28.12
N THR A 162 -7.06 0.09 29.04
CA THR A 162 -6.72 -0.18 30.45
C THR A 162 -7.23 -1.57 30.86
N PRO A 163 -6.43 -2.44 31.51
CA PRO A 163 -5.04 -2.22 31.97
C PRO A 163 -3.96 -2.31 30.86
N ALA A 164 -2.80 -1.72 31.14
CA ALA A 164 -1.80 -1.10 30.23
C ALA A 164 -1.04 -1.96 29.19
N ILE A 165 -1.56 -3.12 28.77
CA ILE A 165 -0.84 -4.05 27.89
C ILE A 165 -0.55 -3.43 26.51
N VAL A 166 -1.44 -2.56 26.01
CA VAL A 166 -1.37 -1.99 24.66
C VAL A 166 -1.58 -0.47 24.70
N HIS A 167 -0.83 0.25 25.52
CA HIS A 167 -1.00 1.70 25.67
C HIS A 167 -0.09 2.54 24.74
N GLY A 168 -0.51 3.77 24.45
CA GLY A 168 0.27 4.80 23.76
C GLY A 168 0.05 4.84 22.25
N ASP A 169 0.91 5.59 21.56
CA ASP A 169 0.93 5.69 20.11
C ASP A 169 1.55 4.41 19.54
N ARG A 170 0.75 3.52 18.96
CA ARG A 170 1.21 2.21 18.47
C ARG A 170 1.48 2.27 16.98
N TYR A 171 2.75 2.28 16.60
CA TYR A 171 3.18 2.41 15.20
C TYR A 171 3.04 1.10 14.45
N LEU A 172 2.58 1.17 13.20
CA LEU A 172 2.48 0.01 12.33
C LEU A 172 3.85 -0.32 11.72
N VAL A 173 4.50 -1.40 12.18
CA VAL A 173 5.84 -1.78 11.74
C VAL A 173 5.86 -3.25 11.33
N VAL A 174 6.41 -3.54 10.15
CA VAL A 174 6.64 -4.95 9.76
C VAL A 174 7.79 -5.51 10.57
N ASP A 175 7.58 -6.65 11.23
CA ASP A 175 8.57 -7.26 12.11
C ASP A 175 9.89 -7.52 11.36
N PRO A 176 11.00 -6.86 11.73
CA PRO A 176 12.29 -7.04 11.04
C PRO A 176 12.91 -8.43 11.28
N THR A 177 12.46 -9.16 12.29
CA THR A 177 12.94 -10.50 12.61
C THR A 177 12.25 -11.59 11.77
N ALA A 178 11.09 -11.27 11.20
CA ALA A 178 10.36 -12.16 10.31
C ALA A 178 11.08 -12.21 8.94
N SER A 179 11.90 -13.23 8.74
CA SER A 179 12.63 -13.47 7.47
C SER A 179 12.19 -14.78 6.81
N GLY A 180 12.39 -14.89 5.50
CA GLY A 180 12.16 -16.14 4.74
C GLY A 180 10.69 -16.56 4.53
N SER A 181 9.72 -15.87 5.14
CA SER A 181 8.29 -16.13 4.92
C SER A 181 7.69 -15.20 3.87
N ASN A 182 6.74 -15.73 3.09
CA ASN A 182 5.90 -14.90 2.21
C ASN A 182 4.96 -13.99 3.02
N ARG A 183 4.64 -14.40 4.25
CA ARG A 183 3.75 -13.71 5.18
C ARG A 183 4.53 -13.26 6.42
N LEU A 184 4.67 -11.96 6.61
CA LEU A 184 5.38 -11.38 7.74
C LEU A 184 4.41 -10.82 8.76
N SER A 185 4.79 -10.92 10.03
CA SER A 185 4.06 -10.36 11.16
C SER A 185 4.30 -8.86 11.31
N PHE A 186 3.48 -8.24 12.15
CA PHE A 186 3.65 -6.87 12.58
C PHE A 186 4.06 -6.81 14.04
N ILE A 187 4.80 -5.77 14.37
CA ILE A 187 5.02 -5.31 15.73
C ILE A 187 4.51 -3.88 15.87
N TYR A 188 4.24 -3.48 17.10
CA TYR A 188 3.58 -2.20 17.38
C TYR A 188 4.34 -1.39 18.43
N PRO A 189 5.55 -0.91 18.13
CA PRO A 189 6.34 -0.12 19.07
C PRO A 189 5.71 1.27 19.31
N THR A 190 6.11 1.92 20.39
CA THR A 190 5.76 3.32 20.67
C THR A 190 6.70 4.34 20.05
N ASP A 191 7.85 3.88 19.53
CA ASP A 191 8.81 4.67 18.77
C ASP A 191 9.23 3.88 17.52
N PRO A 192 8.99 4.40 16.30
CA PRO A 192 9.36 3.71 15.06
C PRO A 192 10.83 3.91 14.66
N THR A 193 11.59 4.80 15.32
CA THR A 193 12.87 5.32 14.83
C THR A 193 13.93 4.23 14.61
N SER A 194 14.00 3.24 15.50
CA SER A 194 14.96 2.14 15.40
C SER A 194 14.64 1.11 14.31
N TYR A 195 13.47 1.20 13.66
CA TYR A 195 12.99 0.21 12.70
C TYR A 195 13.18 0.63 11.23
N GLY A 196 13.64 1.86 10.97
CA GLY A 196 13.97 2.34 9.63
C GLY A 196 12.86 2.11 8.60
N ALA A 197 13.22 1.56 7.45
CA ALA A 197 12.29 1.33 6.33
C ALA A 197 11.14 0.37 6.65
N ASN A 198 11.25 -0.47 7.69
CA ASN A 198 10.17 -1.37 8.10
C ASN A 198 9.00 -0.64 8.77
N ALA A 199 9.24 0.57 9.29
CA ALA A 199 8.20 1.45 9.83
C ALA A 199 7.64 2.42 8.78
N GLN A 200 8.15 2.38 7.55
CA GLN A 200 7.81 3.31 6.48
C GLN A 200 6.88 2.67 5.45
N TRP A 201 5.90 3.45 5.02
CA TRP A 201 4.82 3.02 4.17
C TRP A 201 4.61 3.96 2.99
N LYS A 202 4.16 3.42 1.88
CA LYS A 202 3.70 4.17 0.70
C LYS A 202 2.28 3.75 0.36
N PHE A 203 1.45 4.71 -0.02
CA PHE A 203 0.11 4.45 -0.52
C PHE A 203 0.19 4.33 -2.05
N ILE A 204 -0.09 3.13 -2.54
CA ILE A 204 -0.05 2.80 -3.97
C ILE A 204 -1.50 2.70 -4.45
N THR A 205 -1.87 3.46 -5.46
CA THR A 205 -3.25 3.42 -5.98
C THR A 205 -3.46 2.21 -6.89
N LEU A 206 -4.72 1.81 -7.09
CA LEU A 206 -5.05 0.83 -8.12
C LEU A 206 -4.64 1.32 -9.52
N GLN A 207 -4.72 2.64 -9.75
CA GLN A 207 -4.21 3.27 -10.98
C GLN A 207 -2.71 2.98 -11.17
N ASP A 208 -1.89 3.19 -10.14
CA ASP A 208 -0.44 2.89 -10.19
C ASP A 208 -0.17 1.43 -10.54
N LEU A 209 -0.91 0.49 -9.93
CA LEU A 209 -0.79 -0.93 -10.23
C LEU A 209 -1.16 -1.24 -11.68
N LYS A 210 -2.27 -0.67 -12.17
CA LYS A 210 -2.74 -0.85 -13.56
C LYS A 210 -1.72 -0.30 -14.56
N ASP A 211 -1.14 0.85 -14.28
CA ASP A 211 -0.17 1.48 -15.17
C ASP A 211 1.17 0.72 -15.15
N ALA A 212 1.62 0.26 -13.98
CA ALA A 212 2.79 -0.62 -13.86
C ALA A 212 2.60 -1.92 -14.65
N PHE A 213 1.42 -2.52 -14.55
CA PHE A 213 1.08 -3.70 -15.34
C PHE A 213 1.15 -3.40 -16.84
N LYS A 214 0.43 -2.37 -17.34
CA LYS A 214 0.44 -2.02 -18.76
C LYS A 214 1.84 -1.73 -19.29
N ALA A 215 2.65 -0.98 -18.54
CA ALA A 215 4.02 -0.63 -18.90
C ALA A 215 4.89 -1.88 -19.09
N GLN A 216 4.77 -2.86 -18.17
CA GLN A 216 5.48 -4.12 -18.25
C GLN A 216 5.12 -4.90 -19.53
N PHE A 217 3.83 -5.03 -19.86
CA PHE A 217 3.39 -5.77 -21.04
C PHE A 217 3.65 -5.02 -22.35
N ALA A 218 3.49 -3.69 -22.37
CA ALA A 218 3.82 -2.86 -23.53
C ALA A 218 5.32 -2.93 -23.89
N SER A 219 6.19 -3.24 -22.93
CA SER A 219 7.63 -3.41 -23.16
C SER A 219 8.02 -4.79 -23.70
N SER A 220 7.13 -5.79 -23.62
CA SER A 220 7.43 -7.19 -23.92
C SER A 220 6.68 -7.79 -25.12
N GLU A 221 5.73 -7.07 -25.72
CA GLU A 221 5.00 -7.59 -26.89
C GLU A 221 5.64 -7.18 -28.22
N ALA A 222 5.78 -8.15 -29.12
CA ALA A 222 5.87 -7.87 -30.55
C ALA A 222 4.52 -7.31 -31.03
N PRO A 223 4.46 -6.42 -32.05
CA PRO A 223 3.20 -5.89 -32.55
C PRO A 223 2.22 -7.04 -32.82
N ALA A 224 1.01 -6.95 -32.29
CA ALA A 224 -0.05 -7.91 -32.60
C ALA A 224 -0.22 -7.98 -34.12
N ASP A 225 -0.14 -9.19 -34.68
CA ASP A 225 -0.34 -9.41 -36.11
C ASP A 225 -1.81 -9.11 -36.47
N ALA A 226 -2.02 -7.90 -36.98
CA ALA A 226 -3.32 -7.40 -37.39
C ALA A 226 -3.63 -7.66 -38.88
N THR A 227 -2.93 -8.61 -39.52
CA THR A 227 -3.16 -8.95 -40.94
C THR A 227 -4.61 -9.39 -41.22
N PHE A 228 -5.35 -9.82 -40.19
CA PHE A 228 -6.78 -10.12 -40.28
C PHE A 228 -7.68 -8.90 -40.56
N LEU A 229 -7.19 -7.67 -40.42
CA LEU A 229 -7.92 -6.44 -40.79
C LEU A 229 -7.79 -6.09 -42.27
N LEU A 230 -6.95 -6.81 -43.02
CA LEU A 230 -6.66 -6.58 -44.43
C LEU A 230 -7.37 -7.58 -45.36
N THR A 231 -8.30 -8.41 -44.85
CA THR A 231 -9.12 -9.33 -45.65
C THR A 231 -10.47 -8.74 -46.00
#